data_AF-A0A937UDL7-F1
#
_entry.id   AF-A0A937UDL7-F1
#
_cell.length_a   1.000
_cell.length_b   1.000
_cell.length_c   1.000
_cell.angle_alpha   90.00
_cell.angle_beta   90.00
_cell.angle_gamma   90.00
#
_symmetry.space_group_name_H-M   'P 1'
#
loop_
_entity.id
_entity.type
_entity.pdbx_description
1 polymer ?
#
loop_
_entity_poly.entity_id
_entity_poly.type
_entity_poly.pdbx_seq_one_letter_code
_entity_poly.pdbx_strand_id
1 'polypeptide(L)' 'MLTATSKLTKKYQATVPAVVRKKLKLNAGDVITFEIEKETVKLRKARPLDLEFSSALVSTLSEWESQNDEEAYNDL' A
#
# COMPACT_ATOMS: atom_id res chain seq x y z
N MET A 1 -9.17 7.75 -24.01
CA MET A 1 -8.42 7.20 -22.87
C MET A 1 -7.32 8.18 -22.51
N LEU A 2 -7.19 8.58 -21.24
CA LEU A 2 -6.16 9.52 -20.80
C LEU A 2 -4.95 8.72 -20.32
N THR A 3 -3.81 8.89 -20.99
CA THR A 3 -2.57 8.17 -20.69
C THR A 3 -1.53 9.16 -20.19
N ALA A 4 -0.87 8.84 -19.09
CA ALA A 4 0.25 9.61 -18.56
C ALA A 4 1.32 8.64 -18.06
N THR A 5 2.59 8.99 -18.26
CA THR A 5 3.73 8.16 -17.89
C THR A 5 4.61 8.92 -16.89
N SER A 6 5.38 8.17 -16.10
CA SER A 6 6.38 8.73 -15.19
C SER A 6 7.54 7.78 -15.06
N LYS A 7 8.74 8.33 -14.89
CA LYS A 7 9.95 7.55 -14.74
C LYS A 7 10.02 6.96 -13.34
N LEU A 8 10.31 5.67 -13.25
CA LEU A 8 10.66 5.02 -11.99
C LEU A 8 12.11 5.36 -11.62
N THR A 9 12.29 5.88 -10.42
CA THR A 9 13.61 6.19 -9.87
C THR A 9 14.30 4.93 -9.32
N LYS A 10 15.60 5.02 -8.99
CA LYS A 10 16.34 3.92 -8.35
C LYS A 10 15.77 3.50 -6.99
N LYS A 11 15.03 4.38 -6.32
CA LYS A 11 14.35 4.09 -5.05
C LYS A 11 12.92 3.55 -5.25
N TYR A 12 12.59 3.10 -6.45
CA TYR A 12 11.26 2.60 -6.82
C TYR A 12 10.13 3.62 -6.63
N GLN A 13 10.45 4.91 -6.64
CA GLN A 13 9.46 5.99 -6.60
C GLN A 13 9.15 6.45 -8.02
N ALA A 14 7.87 6.63 -8.33
CA ALA A 14 7.40 7.33 -9.52
C ALA A 14 6.47 8.47 -9.10
N THR A 15 6.60 9.62 -9.75
CA THR A 15 5.70 10.75 -9.48
C THR A 15 4.31 10.42 -10.02
N VAL A 16 3.26 10.61 -9.21
CA VAL A 16 1.87 10.49 -9.71
C VAL A 16 1.59 11.67 -10.64
N PRO A 17 1.30 11.49 -11.94
CA PRO A 17 1.11 12.58 -12.88
C PRO A 17 -0.01 13.54 -12.47
N ALA A 18 0.10 14.83 -12.84
CA ALA A 18 -0.84 15.86 -12.43
C ALA A 18 -2.30 15.54 -12.79
N VAL A 19 -2.53 14.93 -13.96
CA VAL A 19 -3.88 14.50 -14.38
C VAL A 19 -4.46 13.42 -13.48
N VAL A 20 -3.64 12.48 -13.00
CA VAL A 20 -4.04 11.42 -12.07
C VAL A 20 -4.32 12.01 -10.70
N ARG A 21 -3.44 12.90 -10.19
CA ARG A 21 -3.66 13.59 -8.89
C ARG A 21 -4.97 14.37 -8.87
N LYS A 22 -5.26 15.14 -9.93
CA LYS A 22 -6.51 15.90 -10.06
C LYS A 22 -7.72 14.97 -10.11
N LYS A 23 -7.64 13.88 -10.89
CA LYS A 23 -8.75 12.92 -11.05
C LYS A 23 -9.08 12.21 -9.73
N LEU A 24 -8.07 11.85 -8.95
CA LEU A 24 -8.21 11.15 -7.66
C LEU A 24 -8.29 12.09 -6.45
N LYS A 25 -8.22 13.41 -6.66
CA LYS A 25 -8.18 14.45 -5.60
C LYS A 25 -7.11 14.16 -4.55
N LEU A 26 -5.91 13.79 -5.02
CA LEU A 26 -4.76 13.49 -4.17
C LEU A 26 -4.02 14.76 -3.75
N ASN A 27 -3.72 14.84 -2.46
CA ASN A 27 -2.90 15.85 -1.82
C ASN A 27 -1.64 15.21 -1.21
N ALA A 28 -0.66 16.04 -0.85
CA ALA A 28 0.49 15.57 -0.10
C ALA A 28 0.03 15.00 1.26
N GLY A 29 0.56 13.83 1.63
CA GLY A 29 0.16 13.12 2.85
C GLY A 29 -1.01 12.16 2.67
N ASP A 30 -1.72 12.18 1.53
CA ASP A 30 -2.73 11.16 1.25
C ASP A 30 -2.10 9.78 1.08
N VAL A 31 -2.72 8.77 1.69
CA VAL A 31 -2.38 7.36 1.46
C VAL A 31 -3.10 6.87 0.21
N ILE A 32 -2.40 6.13 -0.64
CA ILE A 32 -2.92 5.53 -1.87
C ILE A 32 -2.81 4.01 -1.80
N THR A 33 -3.81 3.33 -2.35
CA THR A 33 -3.87 1.88 -2.43
C THR A 33 -3.51 1.45 -3.85
N PHE A 34 -2.64 0.44 -3.95
CA PHE A 34 -2.35 -0.28 -5.17
C PHE A 34 -3.13 -1.60 -5.16
N GLU A 35 -4.12 -1.73 -6.03
CA GLU A 35 -4.86 -2.98 -6.22
C GLU A 35 -4.25 -3.73 -7.40
N ILE A 36 -3.75 -4.93 -7.16
CA ILE A 36 -3.05 -5.74 -8.15
C ILE A 36 -4.03 -6.77 -8.72
N GLU A 37 -4.33 -6.65 -10.01
CA GLU A 37 -5.23 -7.54 -10.75
C GLU A 37 -4.50 -8.13 -11.96
N LYS A 38 -4.03 -9.38 -11.82
CA LYS A 38 -3.27 -10.11 -12.84
C LYS A 38 -2.08 -9.29 -13.37
N GLU A 39 -2.22 -8.70 -14.56
CA GLU A 39 -1.19 -7.91 -15.25
C GLU A 39 -1.39 -6.40 -15.11
N THR A 40 -2.41 -5.97 -14.36
CA THR A 40 -2.77 -4.57 -14.20
C THR A 40 -2.74 -4.15 -12.74
N VAL A 41 -2.34 -2.90 -12.49
CA VAL A 41 -2.40 -2.30 -11.16
C VAL A 41 -3.32 -1.10 -11.21
N LYS A 42 -4.32 -1.06 -10.34
CA LYS A 42 -5.22 0.08 -10.17
C LYS A 42 -4.76 0.92 -8.98
N LEU A 43 -4.76 2.23 -9.18
CA LEU A 43 -4.44 3.19 -8.13
C LEU A 43 -5.73 3.88 -7.65
N ARG A 44 -5.93 3.95 -6.34
CA ARG A 44 -7.00 4.76 -5.73
C ARG A 44 -6.53 5.42 -4.43
N LYS A 45 -7.27 6.42 -3.97
CA LYS A 45 -7.10 6.95 -2.62
C LYS A 45 -7.51 5.89 -1.59
N ALA A 46 -6.74 5.74 -0.53
CA ALA A 46 -7.08 4.84 0.56
C ALA A 46 -8.32 5.38 1.30
N ARG A 47 -9.21 4.48 1.69
CA ARG A 47 -10.37 4.74 2.53
C ARG A 47 -10.02 4.38 3.98
N PRO A 48 -10.77 4.89 4.98
CA PRO A 48 -10.53 4.54 6.39
C PRO A 48 -10.45 3.03 6.63
N LEU A 49 -11.34 2.24 6.00
CA LEU A 49 -11.31 0.79 6.10
C LEU A 49 -9.99 0.14 5.62
N ASP A 50 -9.34 0.72 4.60
CA ASP A 50 -8.05 0.20 4.13
C ASP A 50 -6.93 0.45 5.14
N LEU A 51 -7.08 1.45 6.01
CA LEU A 51 -6.15 1.74 7.11
C LEU A 51 -6.46 0.87 8.33
N GLU A 52 -7.75 0.69 8.64
CA GLU A 52 -8.21 -0.08 9.80
C GLU A 52 -8.06 -1.59 9.63
N PHE A 53 -8.22 -2.13 8.41
CA PHE A 53 -7.95 -3.54 8.14
C PHE A 53 -6.51 -3.92 8.47
N SER A 54 -5.55 -3.05 8.15
CA SER A 54 -4.14 -3.25 8.53
C SER A 54 -3.93 -3.24 10.05
N SER A 55 -4.65 -2.41 10.81
CA SER A 55 -4.54 -2.41 12.28
C SER A 55 -5.28 -3.58 12.95
N ALA A 56 -6.44 -3.98 12.43
CA ALA A 56 -7.26 -5.03 13.01
C ALA A 56 -6.62 -6.41 12.85
N LEU A 57 -5.99 -6.69 11.70
CA LEU A 57 -5.27 -7.95 11.48
C LEU A 57 -4.12 -8.17 12.47
N VAL A 58 -3.36 -7.12 12.79
CA VAL A 58 -2.27 -7.18 13.79
C VAL A 58 -2.83 -7.59 15.16
N SER A 59 -3.94 -6.99 15.58
CA SER A 59 -4.55 -7.30 16.88
C SER A 59 -5.10 -8.73 17.00
N THR A 60 -5.46 -9.37 15.88
CA THR A 60 -5.96 -10.76 15.86
C THR A 60 -4.87 -11.82 15.69
N LEU A 61 -3.63 -11.42 15.40
CA LEU A 61 -2.49 -12.33 15.21
C LEU A 61 -1.62 -12.45 16.48
N SER A 62 -2.14 -12.06 17.65
CA SER A 62 -1.43 -12.17 18.94
C SER A 62 -1.00 -13.60 19.29
N GLU A 63 -1.60 -14.62 18.66
CA GLU A 63 -1.22 -16.03 18.81
C GLU A 63 0.17 -16.36 18.23
N TRP A 64 0.71 -15.50 17.34
CA TRP A 64 2.01 -15.66 16.68
C TRP A 64 3.14 -14.85 17.34
N GLU A 65 2.86 -14.16 18.44
CA GLU A 65 3.86 -13.50 19.30
C GLU A 65 4.18 -14.37 20.54
N SER A 66 4.07 -15.69 20.43
CA SER A 66 4.35 -16.58 21.56
C SER A 66 5.86 -16.77 21.73
N GLN A 67 6.27 -17.12 22.96
CA GLN A 67 7.67 -17.45 23.25
C GLN A 67 8.18 -18.63 22.42
N ASN A 68 7.29 -19.55 22.02
CA ASN A 68 7.60 -20.64 21.11
C ASN A 68 7.87 -20.17 19.68
N ASP A 69 7.23 -19.08 19.24
CA ASP A 69 7.46 -18.49 17.92
C ASP A 69 8.77 -17.70 17.89
N GLU A 70 9.09 -16.96 18.95
CA GLU A 70 10.40 -16.33 19.12
C GLU A 70 11.53 -17.38 19.14
N GLU A 71 11.37 -18.48 19.86
CA GLU A 71 12.41 -19.53 19.88
C GLU A 71 12.60 -20.23 18.52
N ALA A 72 11.56 -20.30 17.69
CA ALA A 72 11.61 -21.01 16.41
C ALA A 72 12.03 -20.15 15.21
N TYR A 73 11.84 -18.83 15.27
CA TYR A 73 11.93 -17.96 14.08
C TYR A 73 12.69 -16.64 14.26
N ASN A 74 13.26 -16.35 15.44
CA ASN A 74 13.88 -15.05 15.74
C ASN A 74 15.21 -14.79 14.98
N ASP A 75 15.83 -15.81 14.39
CA ASP A 75 17.09 -15.74 13.65
C ASP A 75 16.97 -15.96 12.13
N LEU A 76 15.75 -15.92 11.59
CA LEU A 76 15.43 -16.06 10.15
C LEU A 76 15.27 -14.73 9.39
#